data_AF-A0A930SPH0-F1
#
_entry.id   AF-A0A930SPH0-F1
#
_cell.length_a   1.000
_cell.length_b   1.000
_cell.length_c   1.000
_cell.angle_alpha   90.00
_cell.angle_beta   90.00
_cell.angle_gamma   90.00
#
_symmetry.space_group_name_H-M   'P 1'
#
loop_
_entity.id
_entity.type
_entity.pdbx_description
1 polymer ?
#
loop_
_entity_poly.entity_id
_entity_poly.type
_entity_poly.pdbx_seq_one_letter_code
_entity_poly.pdbx_strand_id
1 'polypeptide(L)'
;MAYIFNLPEGPDQLWVSLSAPPEAAQLSVYPPKLNEAGPILEDSRQLIASTPLFQSGFYEVVVVSTRERPFEFTLSRRLERAEPVSPVQPVEPVAPILITP
;
A
#
# COMPACT_ATOMS: atom_id res chain seq x y z
N MET A 1 8.54 -18.63 -1.32
CA MET A 1 9.73 -17.76 -1.33
C MET A 1 9.38 -16.47 -0.61
N ALA A 2 10.28 -15.94 0.23
CA ALA A 2 10.06 -14.67 0.94
C ALA A 2 10.99 -13.58 0.40
N TYR A 3 10.48 -12.36 0.29
CA TYR A 3 11.17 -11.16 -0.16
C TYR A 3 11.03 -10.07 0.89
N ILE A 4 12.13 -9.40 1.22
CA ILE A 4 12.16 -8.39 2.27
C ILE A 4 12.44 -7.01 1.69
N PHE A 5 11.58 -6.05 2.01
CA PHE A 5 11.76 -4.65 1.65
C PHE A 5 11.95 -3.80 2.90
N ASN A 6 13.09 -3.11 3.02
CA ASN A 6 13.26 -2.08 4.04
C ASN A 6 12.68 -0.77 3.51
N LEU A 7 11.62 -0.27 4.16
CA LEU A 7 10.85 0.90 3.74
C LEU A 7 10.80 1.95 4.85
N PRO A 8 10.89 3.25 4.52
CA PRO A 8 10.60 4.31 5.48
C PRO A 8 9.10 4.39 5.77
N GLU A 9 8.75 4.98 6.91
CA GLU A 9 7.39 5.43 7.19
C GLU A 9 7.11 6.71 6.41
N GLY A 10 5.87 6.91 5.95
CA GLY A 10 5.52 8.14 5.26
C GLY A 10 4.10 8.15 4.68
N PRO A 11 3.71 9.26 4.06
CA PRO A 11 2.40 9.41 3.43
C PRO A 11 2.27 8.57 2.14
N ASP A 12 3.32 7.86 1.76
CA ASP A 12 3.39 7.11 0.52
C ASP A 12 2.57 5.81 0.61
N GLN A 13 1.95 5.44 -0.50
CA GLN A 13 1.29 4.16 -0.69
C GLN A 13 2.30 3.13 -1.20
N LEU A 14 2.42 1.99 -0.52
CA LEU A 14 3.09 0.82 -1.03
C LEU A 14 2.14 0.05 -1.95
N TRP A 15 2.62 -0.24 -3.16
CA TRP A 15 2.01 -1.16 -4.09
C TRP A 15 2.93 -2.36 -4.30
N VAL A 16 2.37 -3.56 -4.17
CA VAL A 16 3.05 -4.83 -4.48
C VAL A 16 2.20 -5.55 -5.52
N SER A 17 2.82 -6.03 -6.58
CA SER A 17 2.14 -6.83 -7.60
C SER A 17 2.98 -8.04 -8.01
N LEU A 18 2.31 -9.16 -8.16
CA LEU A 18 2.86 -10.41 -8.64
C LEU A 18 2.28 -10.69 -10.03
N SER A 19 3.12 -10.68 -11.05
CA SER A 19 2.75 -11.16 -12.38
C SER A 19 3.05 -12.65 -12.46
N ALA A 20 2.00 -13.46 -12.41
CA ALA A 20 2.04 -14.91 -12.51
C ALA A 20 0.68 -15.42 -13.06
N PRO A 21 0.58 -16.67 -13.52
CA PRO A 21 -0.72 -17.29 -13.79
C PRO A 21 -1.61 -17.22 -12.53
N PRO A 22 -2.88 -16.76 -12.62
CA PRO A 22 -3.73 -16.47 -11.47
C PRO A 22 -3.90 -17.64 -10.48
N GLU A 23 -3.87 -18.85 -11.00
CA GLU A 23 -4.04 -20.10 -10.26
C GLU A 23 -2.73 -20.75 -9.82
N ALA A 24 -1.58 -20.14 -10.12
CA ALA A 24 -0.25 -20.72 -9.86
C ALA A 24 0.40 -20.22 -8.57
N ALA A 25 -0.07 -19.11 -8.01
CA ALA A 25 0.56 -18.50 -6.85
C ALA A 25 -0.45 -17.96 -5.83
N GLN A 26 -0.02 -17.93 -4.58
CA GLN A 26 -0.60 -17.10 -3.53
C GLN A 26 0.40 -16.03 -3.09
N LEU A 27 -0.14 -14.87 -2.71
CA LEU A 27 0.62 -13.71 -2.25
C LEU A 27 0.20 -13.36 -0.81
N SER A 28 1.21 -13.19 0.04
CA SER A 28 1.06 -12.63 1.38
C SER A 28 1.98 -11.41 1.53
N VAL A 29 1.53 -10.39 2.26
CA VAL A 29 2.26 -9.15 2.53
C VAL A 29 2.10 -8.82 4.02
N TYR A 30 3.21 -8.80 4.73
CA TYR A 30 3.27 -8.57 6.17
C TYR A 30 3.97 -7.23 6.47
N PRO A 31 3.39 -6.39 7.34
CA PRO A 31 4.05 -5.18 7.83
C PRO A 31 5.19 -5.51 8.82
N PRO A 32 6.08 -4.55 9.12
CA PRO A 32 7.19 -4.75 10.06
C PRO A 32 6.74 -5.21 11.46
N LYS A 33 5.56 -4.75 11.91
CA LYS A 33 4.90 -5.25 13.12
C LYS A 33 3.44 -5.51 12.81
N LEU A 34 2.97 -6.69 13.18
CA LEU A 34 1.55 -7.00 13.16
C LEU A 34 0.83 -6.17 14.22
N ASN A 35 -0.29 -5.57 13.82
CA ASN A 35 -1.24 -4.91 14.70
C ASN A 35 -2.55 -5.70 14.71
N GLU A 36 -3.57 -5.17 15.37
CA GLU A 36 -4.90 -5.81 15.45
C GLU A 36 -5.57 -6.02 14.08
N ALA A 37 -5.17 -5.27 13.04
CA ALA A 37 -5.67 -5.46 11.68
C ALA A 37 -5.00 -6.64 10.96
N GLY A 38 -3.91 -7.18 11.50
CA GLY A 38 -3.22 -8.34 10.96
C GLY A 38 -2.36 -8.03 9.72
N PRO A 39 -2.13 -9.02 8.84
CA PRO A 39 -1.37 -8.83 7.61
C PRO A 39 -2.11 -7.96 6.60
N ILE A 40 -1.35 -7.31 5.72
CA ILE A 40 -1.93 -6.49 4.63
C ILE A 40 -2.65 -7.39 3.62
N LEU A 41 -2.05 -8.55 3.35
CA LEU A 41 -2.61 -9.60 2.51
C LEU A 41 -2.07 -10.93 3.01
N GLU A 42 -2.89 -11.98 3.06
CA GLU A 42 -2.45 -13.30 3.52
C GLU A 42 -3.07 -14.41 2.68
N ASP A 43 -2.22 -15.34 2.24
CA ASP A 43 -2.54 -16.54 1.48
C ASP A 43 -3.50 -16.28 0.31
N SER A 44 -3.39 -15.10 -0.29
CA SER A 44 -4.40 -14.59 -1.19
C SER A 44 -4.12 -14.98 -2.62
N ARG A 45 -5.18 -15.28 -3.37
CA ARG A 45 -5.12 -15.40 -4.85
C ARG A 45 -5.16 -14.03 -5.53
N GLN A 46 -5.39 -12.95 -4.79
CA GLN A 46 -5.20 -11.61 -5.32
C GLN A 46 -3.70 -11.37 -5.42
N LEU A 47 -3.23 -11.13 -6.65
CA LEU A 47 -1.81 -10.95 -6.93
C LEU A 47 -1.37 -9.48 -6.83
N ILE A 48 -2.21 -8.62 -6.25
CA ILE A 48 -1.93 -7.20 -6.05
C ILE A 48 -2.34 -6.84 -4.63
N ALA A 49 -1.47 -6.12 -3.92
CA ALA A 49 -1.76 -5.52 -2.63
C ALA A 49 -1.38 -4.04 -2.66
N SER A 50 -2.16 -3.20 -1.98
CA SER A 50 -1.76 -1.83 -1.72
C SER A 50 -2.06 -1.45 -0.27
N THR A 51 -1.17 -0.68 0.33
CA THR A 51 -1.33 -0.23 1.72
C THR A 51 -0.58 1.08 1.95
N PRO A 52 -1.08 1.98 2.79
CA PRO A 52 -0.29 3.11 3.25
C PRO A 52 0.90 2.66 4.11
N LEU A 53 2.03 3.37 4.02
CA LEU A 53 3.22 3.10 4.81
C LEU A 53 3.15 3.70 6.21
N PHE A 54 2.29 3.14 7.05
CA PHE A 54 2.15 3.54 8.46
C PHE A 54 3.31 3.12 9.37
N GLN A 55 4.25 2.31 8.88
CA GLN A 55 5.36 1.81 9.67
C GLN A 55 6.65 1.84 8.86
N SER A 56 7.74 2.22 9.51
CA SER A 56 9.08 2.02 8.96
C SER A 56 9.60 0.62 9.31
N GLY A 57 10.39 0.04 8.42
CA GLY A 57 11.12 -1.21 8.67
C GLY A 57 10.97 -2.24 7.56
N PHE A 58 11.13 -3.51 7.95
CA PHE A 58 11.16 -4.65 7.04
C PHE A 58 9.76 -5.18 6.77
N TYR A 59 9.25 -4.92 5.58
CA TYR A 59 8.05 -5.58 5.06
C TYR A 59 8.44 -6.92 4.44
N GLU A 60 7.66 -7.95 4.73
CA GLU A 60 7.85 -9.28 4.15
C GLU A 60 6.77 -9.57 3.12
N VAL A 61 7.19 -10.03 1.95
CA VAL A 61 6.31 -10.48 0.88
C VAL A 61 6.58 -11.94 0.59
N VAL A 62 5.57 -12.78 0.75
CA VAL A 62 5.67 -14.22 0.55
C VAL A 62 4.92 -14.61 -0.71
N VAL A 63 5.61 -15.31 -1.60
CA VAL A 63 5.04 -15.93 -2.80
C VAL A 63 5.07 -17.44 -2.61
N VAL A 64 3.90 -18.07 -2.62
CA VAL A 64 3.75 -19.52 -2.48
C VAL A 64 3.27 -20.10 -3.80
N SER A 65 3.97 -21.11 -4.32
CA SER A 65 3.49 -21.90 -5.46
C SER A 65 2.32 -22.77 -5.02
N THR A 66 1.24 -22.76 -5.78
CA THR A 66 0.13 -23.72 -5.66
C THR A 66 0.23 -24.85 -6.67
N ARG A 67 1.26 -24.85 -7.52
CA ARG A 67 1.48 -25.85 -8.57
C ARG A 67 2.67 -26.76 -8.26
N GLU A 68 2.55 -27.99 -8.75
CA GLU A 68 3.64 -28.97 -8.71
C GLU A 68 4.76 -28.65 -9.70
N ARG A 69 4.43 -27.96 -10.80
CA ARG A 69 5.41 -27.56 -11.82
C ARG A 69 5.91 -26.15 -11.56
N PRO A 70 7.21 -25.88 -11.78
CA PRO A 70 7.74 -24.53 -11.74
C PRO A 70 7.01 -23.60 -12.73
N PHE A 71 6.91 -22.34 -12.36
CA PHE A 71 6.41 -21.28 -13.23
C PHE A 71 7.27 -20.03 -13.03
N GLU A 72 7.34 -19.21 -14.07
CA GLU A 72 7.98 -17.91 -13.99
C GLU A 72 7.02 -16.88 -13.40
N PHE A 73 7.56 -15.98 -12.59
CA PHE A 73 6.80 -14.85 -12.08
C PHE A 73 7.69 -13.61 -11.99
N THR A 74 7.05 -12.44 -11.98
CA THR A 74 7.71 -11.17 -11.69
C THR A 74 7.06 -10.53 -10.48
N LEU A 75 7.84 -10.27 -9.44
CA LEU A 75 7.41 -9.48 -8.29
C LEU A 75 7.82 -8.02 -8.51
N SER A 76 6.86 -7.11 -8.50
CA SER A 76 7.06 -5.68 -8.63
C SER A 76 6.64 -4.94 -7.36
N ARG A 77 7.35 -3.87 -7.06
CA ARG A 77 7.08 -2.94 -5.96
C ARG A 77 7.07 -1.52 -6.52
N ARG A 78 6.13 -0.69 -6.05
CA ARG A 78 6.10 0.75 -6.30
C ARG A 78 5.75 1.48 -5.01
N LEU A 79 6.41 2.62 -4.78
CA LEU A 79 5.97 3.61 -3.80
C LEU A 79 5.32 4.77 -4.56
N GLU A 80 4.13 5.15 -4.15
CA GLU A 80 3.40 6.27 -4.72
C GLU A 80 3.22 7.34 -3.67
N ARG A 81 3.76 8.53 -3.93
CA ARG A 81 3.68 9.65 -3.00
C ARG A 81 2.26 10.19 -2.96
N ALA A 82 1.66 10.28 -1.78
CA ALA A 82 0.42 11.02 -1.64
C ALA A 82 0.69 12.51 -1.86
N GLU A 83 -0.12 13.16 -2.69
CA GLU A 83 -0.04 14.61 -2.84
C GLU A 83 -0.35 15.27 -1.49
N PRO A 84 0.42 16.30 -1.08
CA PRO A 84 0.07 17.06 0.12
C PRO A 84 -1.30 17.69 -0.09
N VAL A 85 -2.25 17.35 0.78
CA VAL A 85 -3.58 17.97 0.77
C VAL A 85 -3.37 19.45 1.14
N SER A 86 -3.55 20.35 0.17
CA SER A 86 -3.50 21.79 0.46
C SER A 86 -4.57 22.10 1.51
N PRO A 87 -4.25 22.77 2.63
CA PRO A 87 -5.26 23.14 3.60
C PRO A 87 -6.31 24.02 2.90
N VAL A 88 -7.59 23.66 3.05
CA VAL A 88 -8.72 24.47 2.59
C VAL A 88 -8.61 25.81 3.31
N GLN A 89 -8.35 26.90 2.57
CA GLN A 89 -8.35 28.24 3.15
C GLN A 89 -9.74 28.50 3.75
N PRO A 90 -9.84 28.95 5.02
CA PRO A 90 -11.10 29.40 5.58
C PRO A 90 -11.68 30.49 4.68
N VAL A 91 -12.93 30.33 4.23
CA VAL A 91 -13.62 31.38 3.49
C VAL A 91 -13.80 32.55 4.46
N GLU A 92 -13.07 33.65 4.26
CA GLU A 92 -13.25 34.85 5.09
C GLU A 92 -14.71 35.33 4.96
N PRO A 93 -15.42 35.57 6.08
CA PRO A 93 -16.77 36.09 6.03
C PRO A 93 -16.74 37.50 5.41
N VAL A 94 -17.46 37.66 4.29
CA VAL A 94 -17.65 38.96 3.64
C VAL A 94 -18.24 39.94 4.66
N ALA A 95 -17.49 40.99 5.00
CA ALA A 95 -17.96 42.02 5.91
C ALA A 95 -19.27 42.65 5.37
N PRO A 96 -20.29 42.88 6.22
CA PRO A 96 -21.53 43.49 5.76
C PRO A 96 -21.27 44.90 5.24
N ILE A 97 -21.75 45.18 4.03
CA ILE A 97 -21.73 46.52 3.43
C ILE A 97 -22.65 47.41 4.29
N LEU A 98 -22.06 48.36 5.02
CA LEU A 98 -22.79 49.42 5.69
C LEU A 98 -23.32 50.40 4.63
N ILE A 99 -24.62 50.33 4.35
CA ILE A 99 -25.30 51.35 3.55
C ILE A 99 -25.62 52.50 4.49
N THR A 100 -24.91 53.62 4.37
CA THR A 100 -25.25 54.87 5.07
C THR A 100 -26.38 55.61 4.33
N PRO A 101 -27.31 56.25 5.07
CA PRO A 101 -28.47 56.95 4.52
C PRO A 101 -28.14 58.27 3.81
#